data_AF-G8PHB2-F1
#
_entry.id   AF-G8PHB2-F1
#
_cell.length_a   1.000
_cell.length_b   1.000
_cell.length_c   1.000
_cell.angle_alpha   90.00
_cell.angle_beta   90.00
_cell.angle_gamma   90.00
#
_symmetry.space_group_name_H-M   'P 1'
#
loop_
_entity.id
_entity.type
_entity.pdbx_description
1 polymer ?
#
loop_
_entity_poly.entity_id
_entity_poly.type
_entity_poly.pdbx_seq_one_letter_code
_entity_poly.pdbx_strand_id
1 'polypeptide(L)'
;MTNSYLDALIRDIHAQQPDHIALCGDLVNIALPKEVAGAKDWLATVGSPENLSLTPGNHDAYVPGALKQAYGAWRPYMQSDPDLGLTPPLGTDPHFPFVRRRDNVTIIGLSTAKATGPFMATGHISANQLRELADQLRHAKERGDFRVVMLHHPPVRNATSWYKRLVGSSRFRNIIAEHGAELILHGHTHRATRMEINGPEGPVPVICVPSASNGLSSHKPPARYNLFTIEKDGSGWSCIMEERGFTTANEGVHHIAQHDLSIPGLRQAA
;
A
#
# COMPACT_ATOMS: atom_id res chain seq x y z
N MET A 1 18.68 -24.72 4.24
CA MET A 1 17.77 -23.60 4.58
C MET A 1 16.54 -23.76 3.71
N THR A 2 15.41 -24.15 4.29
CA THR A 2 14.12 -24.20 3.57
C THR A 2 13.74 -22.75 3.27
N ASN A 3 13.88 -22.31 2.01
CA ASN A 3 13.38 -21.00 1.60
C ASN A 3 11.89 -20.93 1.89
N SER A 4 11.47 -20.00 2.74
CA SER A 4 10.05 -19.71 2.88
C SER A 4 9.54 -19.11 1.56
N TYR A 5 8.23 -19.23 1.28
CA TYR A 5 7.60 -18.54 0.14
C TYR A 5 7.91 -17.04 0.13
N LEU A 6 8.01 -16.45 1.33
CA LEU A 6 8.37 -15.05 1.51
C LEU A 6 9.78 -14.74 1.02
N ASP A 7 10.79 -15.53 1.41
CA ASP A 7 12.18 -15.31 0.97
C ASP A 7 12.32 -15.45 -0.54
N ALA A 8 11.58 -16.39 -1.14
CA ALA A 8 11.55 -16.57 -2.57
C ALA A 8 10.92 -15.37 -3.30
N LEU A 9 9.82 -14.82 -2.75
CA LEU A 9 9.21 -13.59 -3.28
C LEU A 9 10.16 -12.39 -3.18
N ILE A 10 10.81 -12.18 -2.03
CA ILE A 10 11.74 -11.05 -1.86
C ILE A 10 12.90 -11.13 -2.86
N ARG A 11 13.46 -12.33 -3.09
CA ARG A 11 14.49 -12.49 -4.12
C ARG A 11 13.99 -12.20 -5.53
N ASP A 12 12.79 -12.63 -5.88
CA ASP A 12 12.23 -12.31 -7.21
C ASP A 12 11.97 -10.80 -7.35
N ILE A 13 11.44 -10.14 -6.30
CA ILE A 13 11.26 -8.68 -6.26
C ILE A 13 12.59 -7.97 -6.51
N HIS A 14 13.67 -8.36 -5.83
CA HIS A 14 15.00 -7.78 -6.06
C HIS A 14 15.53 -8.03 -7.47
N ALA A 15 15.26 -9.22 -8.04
CA ALA A 15 15.64 -9.56 -9.41
C ALA A 15 14.88 -8.73 -10.46
N GLN A 16 13.68 -8.23 -10.14
CA GLN A 16 12.94 -7.29 -11.00
C GLN A 16 13.45 -5.84 -10.89
N GLN A 17 14.34 -5.54 -9.94
CA GLN A 17 14.95 -4.22 -9.74
C GLN A 17 13.94 -3.04 -9.72
N PRO A 18 12.87 -3.07 -8.90
CA PRO A 18 11.92 -1.96 -8.85
C PRO A 18 12.57 -0.70 -8.26
N ASP A 19 12.18 0.46 -8.79
CA ASP A 19 12.62 1.77 -8.25
C ASP A 19 12.12 2.02 -6.83
N HIS A 20 10.96 1.44 -6.50
CA HIS A 20 10.33 1.59 -5.18
C HIS A 20 9.42 0.40 -4.83
N ILE A 21 9.34 0.08 -3.54
CA ILE A 21 8.47 -0.97 -2.99
C ILE A 21 7.41 -0.32 -2.09
N ALA A 22 6.14 -0.65 -2.33
CA ALA A 22 5.02 -0.25 -1.48
C ALA A 22 4.49 -1.44 -0.68
N LEU A 23 4.65 -1.40 0.64
CA LEU A 23 4.23 -2.47 1.56
C LEU A 23 3.01 -2.03 2.39
N CYS A 24 1.86 -2.69 2.16
CA CYS A 24 0.57 -2.28 2.73
C CYS A 24 0.17 -3.06 4.00
N GLY A 25 1.04 -3.13 5.00
CA GLY A 25 0.73 -3.53 6.38
C GLY A 25 0.59 -5.03 6.67
N ASP A 26 0.30 -5.35 7.93
CA ASP A 26 0.20 -6.70 8.51
C ASP A 26 1.54 -7.48 8.43
N LEU A 27 2.58 -6.87 8.99
CA LEU A 27 3.92 -7.47 9.06
C LEU A 27 4.01 -8.51 10.17
N VAL A 28 3.21 -8.36 11.22
CA VAL A 28 3.20 -9.23 12.40
C VAL A 28 1.81 -9.84 12.60
N ASN A 29 1.72 -10.91 13.40
CA ASN A 29 0.45 -11.62 13.59
C ASN A 29 -0.37 -11.06 14.76
N ILE A 30 0.25 -10.84 15.92
CA ILE A 30 -0.47 -10.36 17.12
C ILE A 30 0.23 -9.18 17.82
N ALA A 31 1.18 -8.55 17.12
CA ALA A 31 1.95 -7.40 17.56
C ALA A 31 2.71 -7.60 18.88
N LEU A 32 3.28 -8.78 19.09
CA LEU A 32 4.21 -8.98 20.20
C LEU A 32 5.48 -8.16 19.97
N PRO A 33 6.13 -7.63 21.04
CA PRO A 33 7.37 -6.86 20.90
C PRO A 33 8.47 -7.59 20.11
N LYS A 34 8.56 -8.92 20.27
CA LYS A 34 9.49 -9.77 19.50
C LYS A 34 9.14 -9.85 18.02
N GLU A 35 7.85 -9.90 17.67
CA GLU A 35 7.42 -9.87 16.28
C GLU A 35 7.75 -8.50 15.66
N VAL A 36 7.52 -7.41 16.40
CA VAL A 36 7.84 -6.05 15.94
C VAL A 36 9.33 -5.88 15.67
N ALA A 37 10.18 -6.37 16.58
CA ALA A 37 11.63 -6.37 16.40
C ALA A 37 12.05 -7.24 15.21
N GLY A 38 11.53 -8.46 15.11
CA GLY A 38 11.84 -9.35 13.98
C GLY A 38 11.39 -8.78 12.63
N ALA A 39 10.23 -8.11 12.59
CA ALA A 39 9.75 -7.42 11.39
C ALA A 39 10.64 -6.24 11.01
N LYS A 40 11.24 -5.54 11.97
CA LYS A 40 12.22 -4.48 11.70
C LYS A 40 13.45 -5.05 11.00
N ASP A 41 13.98 -6.16 11.51
CA ASP A 41 15.15 -6.82 10.91
C ASP A 41 14.81 -7.36 9.52
N TRP A 42 13.61 -7.94 9.36
CA TRP A 42 13.11 -8.40 8.07
C TRP A 42 12.91 -7.27 7.07
N LEU A 43 12.39 -6.11 7.46
CA LEU A 43 12.21 -4.95 6.57
C LEU A 43 13.53 -4.52 5.91
N ALA A 44 14.64 -4.59 6.64
CA ALA A 44 15.97 -4.29 6.10
C ALA A 44 16.41 -5.28 5.00
N THR A 45 15.83 -6.49 4.97
CA THR A 45 16.04 -7.45 3.88
C THR A 45 15.14 -7.17 2.67
N VAL A 46 14.03 -6.44 2.83
CA VAL A 46 13.11 -6.10 1.74
C VAL A 46 13.63 -4.90 0.96
N GLY A 47 14.03 -3.86 1.68
CA GLY A 47 14.51 -2.61 1.08
C GLY A 47 15.04 -1.63 2.12
N SER A 48 15.79 -0.65 1.62
CA SER A 48 16.22 0.50 2.38
C SER A 48 15.04 1.44 2.67
N PRO A 49 15.09 2.25 3.75
CA PRO A 49 14.10 3.28 4.01
C PRO A 49 13.86 4.23 2.84
N GLU A 50 14.81 4.39 1.93
CA GLU A 50 14.74 5.26 0.76
C GLU A 50 13.93 4.64 -0.39
N ASN A 51 13.92 3.32 -0.56
CA ASN A 51 13.21 2.65 -1.66
C ASN A 51 12.04 1.75 -1.19
N LEU A 52 11.65 1.83 0.08
CA LEU A 52 10.53 1.10 0.65
C LEU A 52 9.61 2.03 1.46
N SER A 53 8.34 2.09 1.07
CA SER A 53 7.26 2.73 1.83
C SER A 53 6.41 1.69 2.55
N LEU A 54 6.07 1.96 3.81
CA LEU A 54 5.26 1.08 4.65
C LEU A 54 4.04 1.84 5.19
N THR A 55 2.87 1.21 5.12
CA THR A 55 1.71 1.60 5.94
C THR A 55 1.36 0.48 6.90
N PRO A 56 0.99 0.76 8.17
CA PRO A 56 0.65 -0.29 9.12
C PRO A 56 -0.72 -0.91 8.82
N GLY A 57 -0.86 -2.19 9.17
CA GLY A 57 -2.10 -2.95 9.12
C GLY A 57 -2.76 -3.14 10.49
N ASN A 58 -3.89 -3.85 10.52
CA ASN A 58 -4.62 -4.06 11.77
C ASN A 58 -3.90 -5.03 12.72
N HIS A 59 -3.15 -6.01 12.18
CA HIS A 59 -2.37 -6.92 13.01
C HIS A 59 -1.13 -6.25 13.61
N ASP A 60 -0.61 -5.18 12.99
CA ASP A 60 0.46 -4.35 13.57
C ASP A 60 -0.03 -3.50 14.75
N ALA A 61 -1.35 -3.26 14.82
CA ALA A 61 -2.02 -2.51 15.88
C ALA A 61 -2.90 -3.39 16.78
N TYR A 62 -2.68 -4.71 16.80
CA TYR A 62 -3.61 -5.71 17.31
C TYR A 62 -4.12 -5.44 18.74
N VAL A 63 -3.25 -4.92 19.60
CA VAL A 63 -3.58 -4.52 20.98
C VAL A 63 -3.23 -3.05 21.27
N PRO A 64 -3.88 -2.41 22.25
CA PRO A 64 -3.53 -1.04 22.64
C PRO A 64 -2.03 -0.89 22.94
N GLY A 65 -1.41 0.15 22.37
CA GLY A 65 0.01 0.42 22.53
C GLY A 65 0.93 -0.28 21.53
N ALA A 66 0.48 -1.34 20.84
CA ALA A 66 1.33 -2.08 19.91
C ALA A 66 1.72 -1.24 18.68
N LEU A 67 0.78 -0.44 18.16
CA LEU A 67 1.03 0.47 17.05
C LEU A 67 2.13 1.50 17.37
N LYS A 68 2.24 1.95 18.63
CA LYS A 68 3.32 2.86 19.06
C LYS A 68 4.69 2.17 19.02
N GLN A 69 4.75 0.88 19.34
CA GLN A 69 5.98 0.11 19.23
C GLN A 69 6.38 -0.09 17.76
N ALA A 70 5.40 -0.45 16.91
CA ALA A 70 5.58 -0.57 15.46
C ALA A 70 6.09 0.75 14.85
N TYR A 71 5.48 1.89 15.23
CA TYR A 71 5.93 3.21 14.83
C TYR A 71 7.37 3.51 15.27
N GLY A 72 7.73 3.23 16.52
CA GLY A 72 9.12 3.42 16.97
C GLY A 72 10.12 2.55 16.20
N ALA A 73 9.76 1.31 15.87
CA ALA A 73 10.65 0.36 15.21
C ALA A 73 10.80 0.60 13.70
N TRP A 74 9.70 0.93 13.01
CA TRP A 74 9.63 0.98 11.56
C TRP A 74 9.48 2.40 11.00
N ARG A 75 9.59 3.42 11.86
CA ARG A 75 9.51 4.85 11.47
C ARG A 75 10.24 5.16 10.17
N PRO A 76 11.48 4.70 9.90
CA PRO A 76 12.20 5.04 8.67
C PRO A 76 11.41 4.82 7.38
N TYR A 77 10.51 3.84 7.35
CA TYR A 77 9.69 3.47 6.19
C TYR A 77 8.34 4.19 6.10
N MET A 78 7.98 5.01 7.10
CA MET A 78 6.67 5.68 7.23
C MET A 78 6.81 7.21 7.33
N GLN A 79 7.79 7.78 6.66
CA GLN A 79 8.08 9.22 6.71
C GLN A 79 8.05 9.81 5.32
N SER A 80 7.70 11.09 5.24
CA SER A 80 7.83 11.84 4.01
C SER A 80 9.30 11.99 3.62
N ASP A 81 9.57 12.21 2.34
CA ASP A 81 10.92 12.59 1.94
C ASP A 81 11.30 13.93 2.61
N PRO A 82 12.55 14.11 3.09
CA PRO A 82 12.92 15.26 3.92
C PRO A 82 12.71 16.62 3.23
N ASP A 83 12.88 16.67 1.91
CA ASP A 83 12.72 17.85 1.06
C ASP A 83 11.27 18.30 0.89
N LEU A 84 10.30 17.44 1.18
CA LEU A 84 8.87 17.77 1.15
C LEU A 84 8.39 18.47 2.43
N GLY A 85 9.25 18.64 3.45
CA GLY A 85 8.98 19.47 4.63
C GLY A 85 7.92 18.92 5.61
N LEU A 86 7.49 17.67 5.44
CA LEU A 86 6.42 17.03 6.24
C LEU A 86 6.96 16.10 7.33
N THR A 87 8.24 16.16 7.67
CA THR A 87 8.85 15.24 8.65
C THR A 87 8.66 15.77 10.07
N PRO A 88 7.89 15.08 10.94
CA PRO A 88 7.71 15.52 12.32
C PRO A 88 9.00 15.31 13.13
N PRO A 89 9.18 16.02 14.27
CA PRO A 89 10.36 15.88 15.11
C PRO A 89 10.66 14.43 15.52
N LEU A 90 11.94 14.12 15.75
CA LEU A 90 12.33 12.82 16.30
C LEU A 90 11.68 12.62 17.68
N GLY A 91 11.20 11.41 17.95
CA GLY A 91 10.55 11.04 19.21
C GLY A 91 9.03 11.22 19.25
N THR A 92 8.41 11.77 18.21
CA THR A 92 6.95 11.73 18.03
C THR A 92 6.51 10.53 17.17
N ASP A 93 5.21 10.26 17.10
CA ASP A 93 4.69 9.26 16.16
C ASP A 93 4.89 9.74 14.70
N PRO A 94 4.97 8.82 13.70
CA PRO A 94 4.95 9.19 12.29
C PRO A 94 3.72 10.02 11.95
N HIS A 95 3.90 10.98 11.05
CA HIS A 95 2.82 11.82 10.54
C HIS A 95 2.19 11.15 9.32
N PHE A 96 0.86 11.16 9.27
CA PHE A 96 0.09 10.62 8.15
C PHE A 96 -0.89 11.69 7.65
N PRO A 97 -1.07 11.85 6.33
CA PRO A 97 -0.35 11.13 5.28
C PRO A 97 1.13 11.48 5.22
N PHE A 98 1.99 10.48 5.03
CA PHE A 98 3.36 10.75 4.57
C PHE A 98 3.38 10.82 3.04
N VAL A 99 4.35 11.53 2.49
CA VAL A 99 4.49 11.74 1.05
C VAL A 99 5.91 11.47 0.60
N ARG A 100 6.07 10.64 -0.42
CA ARG A 100 7.36 10.39 -1.06
C ARG A 100 7.26 10.62 -2.56
N ARG A 101 8.37 11.00 -3.18
CA ARG A 101 8.42 11.30 -4.60
C ARG A 101 9.58 10.56 -5.26
N ARG A 102 9.28 9.75 -6.28
CA ARG A 102 10.26 9.06 -7.12
C ARG A 102 10.05 9.60 -8.53
N ASP A 103 10.95 10.48 -8.97
CA ASP A 103 10.79 11.28 -10.19
C ASP A 103 9.42 11.97 -10.26
N ASN A 104 8.57 11.55 -11.21
CA ASN A 104 7.24 12.10 -11.44
C ASN A 104 6.14 11.21 -10.82
N VAL A 105 6.47 10.37 -9.83
CA VAL A 105 5.51 9.54 -9.09
C VAL A 105 5.47 10.01 -7.63
N THR A 106 4.32 10.51 -7.19
CA THR A 106 4.06 10.85 -5.79
C THR A 106 3.34 9.69 -5.10
N ILE A 107 3.93 9.16 -4.04
CA ILE A 107 3.41 8.07 -3.20
C ILE A 107 2.92 8.67 -1.88
N ILE A 108 1.63 8.48 -1.57
CA ILE A 108 0.98 9.01 -0.38
C ILE A 108 0.53 7.84 0.49
N GLY A 109 1.15 7.69 1.67
CA GLY A 109 0.83 6.63 2.60
C GLY A 109 -0.13 7.08 3.69
N LEU A 110 -1.18 6.30 3.94
CA LEU A 110 -2.18 6.56 4.98
C LEU A 110 -2.17 5.46 6.04
N SER A 111 -2.33 5.85 7.31
CA SER A 111 -2.52 4.89 8.38
C SER A 111 -4.00 4.69 8.63
N THR A 112 -4.44 3.45 8.44
CA THR A 112 -5.79 2.98 8.80
C THR A 112 -5.76 2.08 10.03
N ALA A 113 -4.57 1.78 10.55
CA ALA A 113 -4.35 0.87 11.66
C ALA A 113 -4.83 1.50 12.98
N LYS A 114 -5.59 0.71 13.75
CA LYS A 114 -6.06 1.08 15.08
C LYS A 114 -6.32 -0.19 15.87
N ALA A 115 -5.99 -0.17 17.16
CA ALA A 115 -6.41 -1.23 18.06
C ALA A 115 -7.95 -1.28 18.14
N THR A 116 -8.52 -2.45 17.87
CA THR A 116 -9.96 -2.70 17.86
C THR A 116 -10.36 -3.74 18.90
N GLY A 117 -11.66 -3.84 19.18
CA GLY A 117 -12.18 -4.83 20.12
C GLY A 117 -12.00 -6.27 19.64
N PRO A 118 -12.20 -7.26 20.52
CA PRO A 118 -12.12 -8.67 20.16
C PRO A 118 -12.96 -9.01 18.92
N PHE A 119 -12.40 -9.83 18.02
CA PHE A 119 -13.01 -10.24 16.75
C PHE A 119 -13.29 -9.11 15.73
N MET A 120 -12.81 -7.90 16.01
CA MET A 120 -12.84 -6.79 15.07
C MET A 120 -11.46 -6.58 14.45
N ALA A 121 -11.45 -6.25 13.16
CA ALA A 121 -10.26 -5.83 12.42
C ALA A 121 -10.63 -4.63 11.54
N THR A 122 -11.33 -3.65 12.13
CA THR A 122 -11.78 -2.46 11.40
C THR A 122 -10.69 -1.42 11.32
N GLY A 123 -10.52 -0.81 10.16
CA GLY A 123 -9.65 0.34 9.98
C GLY A 123 -10.35 1.66 10.31
N HIS A 124 -9.56 2.70 10.60
CA HIS A 124 -10.06 4.06 10.78
C HIS A 124 -9.15 5.07 10.09
N ILE A 125 -9.74 5.92 9.24
CA ILE A 125 -9.06 7.10 8.70
C ILE A 125 -9.67 8.38 9.30
N SER A 126 -8.81 9.24 9.83
CA SER A 126 -9.24 10.46 10.52
C SER A 126 -9.61 11.58 9.53
N ALA A 127 -10.43 12.53 9.97
CA ALA A 127 -10.78 13.69 9.14
C ALA A 127 -9.56 14.56 8.81
N ASN A 128 -8.56 14.62 9.70
CA ASN A 128 -7.31 15.36 9.46
C ASN A 128 -6.47 14.68 8.37
N GLN A 129 -6.27 13.37 8.46
CA GLN A 129 -5.58 12.60 7.41
C GLN A 129 -6.25 12.81 6.04
N LEU A 130 -7.58 12.82 6.02
CA LEU A 130 -8.35 13.04 4.79
C LEU A 130 -8.18 14.46 4.23
N ARG A 131 -8.24 15.50 5.07
CA ARG A 131 -8.02 16.88 4.62
C ARG A 131 -6.62 17.06 4.04
N GLU A 132 -5.62 16.54 4.73
CA GLU A 132 -4.23 16.60 4.27
C GLU A 132 -4.02 15.79 2.99
N LEU A 133 -4.68 14.62 2.86
CA LEU A 133 -4.68 13.84 1.61
C LEU A 133 -5.19 14.67 0.43
N ALA A 134 -6.30 15.40 0.60
CA ALA A 134 -6.82 16.28 -0.46
C ALA A 134 -5.80 17.32 -0.90
N ASP A 135 -5.11 17.94 0.06
CA ASP A 135 -4.04 18.91 -0.23
C ASP A 135 -2.87 18.27 -0.99
N GLN A 136 -2.41 17.09 -0.56
CA GLN A 136 -1.31 16.39 -1.23
C GLN A 136 -1.69 15.93 -2.65
N LEU A 137 -2.91 15.45 -2.86
CA LEU A 137 -3.40 15.07 -4.19
C LEU A 137 -3.49 16.27 -5.14
N ARG A 138 -3.89 17.44 -4.63
CA ARG A 138 -3.94 18.69 -5.39
C ARG A 138 -2.52 19.15 -5.77
N HIS A 139 -1.62 19.26 -4.80
CA HIS A 139 -0.25 19.69 -5.07
C HIS A 139 0.49 18.73 -6.03
N ALA A 140 0.27 17.42 -5.91
CA ALA A 140 0.85 16.44 -6.82
C ALA A 140 0.28 16.55 -8.24
N LYS A 141 -1.03 16.83 -8.38
CA LYS A 141 -1.64 17.11 -9.68
C LYS A 141 -1.08 18.36 -10.34
N GLU A 142 -0.88 19.43 -9.57
CA GLU A 142 -0.28 20.69 -10.06
C GLU A 142 1.15 20.49 -10.60
N ARG A 143 1.90 19.54 -10.03
CA ARG A 143 3.22 19.13 -10.56
C ARG A 143 3.15 18.19 -11.77
N GLY A 144 1.96 17.66 -12.07
CA GLY A 144 1.78 16.63 -13.10
C GLY A 144 2.37 15.28 -12.71
N ASP A 145 2.44 14.96 -11.42
CA ASP A 145 2.91 13.66 -10.92
C ASP A 145 1.82 12.58 -11.05
N PHE A 146 2.23 11.33 -11.26
CA PHE A 146 1.39 10.15 -11.06
C PHE A 146 1.20 9.90 -9.56
N ARG A 147 -0.04 9.88 -9.07
CA ARG A 147 -0.37 9.83 -7.64
C ARG A 147 -0.79 8.43 -7.24
N VAL A 148 0.06 7.79 -6.44
CA VAL A 148 -0.20 6.49 -5.80
C VAL A 148 -0.64 6.73 -4.37
N VAL A 149 -1.83 6.26 -3.99
CA VAL A 149 -2.29 6.27 -2.60
C VAL A 149 -2.21 4.86 -2.03
N MET A 150 -1.49 4.66 -0.94
CA MET A 150 -1.38 3.34 -0.27
C MET A 150 -1.99 3.36 1.12
N LEU A 151 -2.75 2.31 1.44
CA LEU A 151 -3.40 2.10 2.74
C LEU A 151 -3.66 0.61 2.97
N HIS A 152 -3.79 0.17 4.22
CA HIS A 152 -4.03 -1.25 4.47
C HIS A 152 -5.47 -1.72 4.15
N HIS A 153 -6.49 -1.03 4.68
CA HIS A 153 -7.89 -1.47 4.56
C HIS A 153 -8.54 -0.99 3.25
N PRO A 154 -9.37 -1.80 2.57
CA PRO A 154 -10.00 -1.43 1.30
C PRO A 154 -10.96 -0.23 1.45
N PRO A 155 -10.85 0.80 0.58
CA PRO A 155 -11.78 1.94 0.58
C PRO A 155 -13.08 1.70 -0.22
N VAL A 156 -13.26 0.52 -0.81
CA VAL A 156 -14.40 0.18 -1.67
C VAL A 156 -15.61 -0.28 -0.84
N ARG A 157 -16.83 0.03 -1.31
CA ARG A 157 -18.07 -0.42 -0.67
C ARG A 157 -18.15 -1.96 -0.68
N ASN A 158 -18.60 -2.54 0.43
CA ASN A 158 -18.84 -3.99 0.58
C ASN A 158 -17.63 -4.89 0.25
N ALA A 159 -16.40 -4.36 0.25
CA ALA A 159 -15.19 -5.15 0.04
C ALA A 159 -14.94 -6.18 1.15
N THR A 160 -15.48 -5.92 2.34
CA THR A 160 -15.37 -6.79 3.52
C THR A 160 -16.68 -6.81 4.30
N SER A 161 -16.80 -7.80 5.20
CA SER A 161 -17.82 -7.75 6.26
C SER A 161 -17.65 -6.52 7.15
N TRP A 162 -18.72 -6.15 7.84
CA TRP A 162 -18.79 -4.92 8.64
C TRP A 162 -17.73 -4.83 9.75
N TYR A 163 -17.30 -5.97 10.32
CA TYR A 163 -16.31 -6.05 11.42
C TYR A 163 -14.86 -5.97 10.92
N LYS A 164 -14.66 -5.85 9.60
CA LYS A 164 -13.37 -5.69 8.90
C LYS A 164 -13.30 -4.40 8.06
N ARG A 165 -14.32 -3.55 8.16
CA ARG A 165 -14.50 -2.39 7.28
C ARG A 165 -13.53 -1.26 7.60
N LEU A 166 -13.34 -0.36 6.63
CA LEU A 166 -12.72 0.95 6.85
C LEU A 166 -13.75 2.01 7.25
N VAL A 167 -13.67 2.48 8.49
CA VAL A 167 -14.44 3.63 8.98
C VAL A 167 -13.84 4.91 8.40
N GLY A 168 -14.69 5.71 7.74
CA GLY A 168 -14.25 6.90 6.99
C GLY A 168 -14.10 6.66 5.48
N SER A 169 -14.32 5.43 5.00
CA SER A 169 -14.22 5.09 3.57
C SER A 169 -15.14 5.89 2.65
N SER A 170 -16.32 6.34 3.11
CA SER A 170 -17.17 7.23 2.33
C SER A 170 -16.52 8.59 2.07
N ARG A 171 -15.95 9.20 3.12
CA ARG A 171 -15.23 10.48 3.00
C ARG A 171 -13.97 10.34 2.16
N PHE A 172 -13.24 9.24 2.31
CA PHE A 172 -12.11 8.92 1.43
C PHE A 172 -12.54 8.87 -0.05
N ARG A 173 -13.59 8.12 -0.38
CA ARG A 173 -14.09 8.04 -1.76
C ARG A 173 -14.56 9.39 -2.29
N ASN A 174 -15.15 10.24 -1.46
CA ASN A 174 -15.54 11.59 -1.88
C ASN A 174 -14.30 12.44 -2.24
N ILE A 175 -13.23 12.34 -1.45
CA ILE A 175 -11.96 13.04 -1.74
C ILE A 175 -11.35 12.54 -3.05
N ILE A 176 -11.34 11.23 -3.29
CA ILE A 176 -10.84 10.69 -4.57
C ILE A 176 -11.75 11.10 -5.73
N ALA A 177 -13.06 11.15 -5.55
CA ALA A 177 -14.00 11.62 -6.58
C ALA A 177 -13.77 13.09 -6.95
N GLU A 178 -13.35 13.92 -5.99
CA GLU A 178 -13.10 15.35 -6.19
C GLU A 178 -11.70 15.64 -6.74
N HIS A 179 -10.66 15.06 -6.14
CA HIS A 179 -9.27 15.39 -6.44
C HIS A 179 -8.58 14.39 -7.39
N GLY A 180 -9.10 13.17 -7.48
CA GLY A 180 -8.52 12.08 -8.24
C GLY A 180 -7.28 11.46 -7.60
N ALA A 181 -6.89 10.32 -8.15
CA ALA A 181 -5.59 9.67 -7.99
C ALA A 181 -5.44 8.72 -9.19
N GLU A 182 -4.22 8.34 -9.53
CA GLU A 182 -3.99 7.42 -10.66
C GLU A 182 -4.03 5.96 -10.20
N LEU A 183 -3.61 5.67 -8.97
CA LEU A 183 -3.58 4.31 -8.43
C LEU A 183 -3.80 4.28 -6.93
N ILE A 184 -4.60 3.32 -6.45
CA ILE A 184 -4.79 3.07 -5.02
C ILE A 184 -4.42 1.63 -4.68
N LEU A 185 -3.51 1.47 -3.72
CA LEU A 185 -2.98 0.18 -3.29
C LEU A 185 -3.48 -0.19 -1.90
N HIS A 186 -3.92 -1.45 -1.73
CA HIS A 186 -4.29 -1.96 -0.42
C HIS A 186 -4.02 -3.45 -0.18
N GLY A 187 -4.23 -3.87 1.08
CA GLY A 187 -4.11 -5.25 1.54
C GLY A 187 -5.37 -5.73 2.25
N HIS A 188 -5.20 -6.31 3.45
CA HIS A 188 -6.24 -6.76 4.39
C HIS A 188 -7.10 -7.97 3.96
N THR A 189 -7.56 -8.02 2.70
CA THR A 189 -8.43 -9.13 2.24
C THR A 189 -7.63 -10.39 1.90
N HIS A 190 -6.35 -10.22 1.55
CA HIS A 190 -5.43 -11.23 1.03
C HIS A 190 -5.97 -11.88 -0.27
N ARG A 191 -6.77 -11.14 -1.04
CA ARG A 191 -7.30 -11.57 -2.34
C ARG A 191 -6.62 -10.75 -3.44
N ALA A 192 -6.47 -11.35 -4.62
CA ALA A 192 -6.15 -10.59 -5.82
C ALA A 192 -7.45 -9.96 -6.32
N THR A 193 -7.65 -8.67 -6.05
CA THR A 193 -8.84 -7.94 -6.51
C THR A 193 -8.46 -6.65 -7.18
N ARG A 194 -9.14 -6.37 -8.29
CA ARG A 194 -9.09 -5.10 -9.01
C ARG A 194 -10.49 -4.51 -8.95
N MET A 195 -10.61 -3.41 -8.23
CA MET A 195 -11.85 -2.68 -8.07
C MET A 195 -11.61 -1.25 -8.53
N GLU A 196 -12.67 -0.45 -8.60
CA GLU A 196 -12.57 0.95 -8.98
C GLU A 196 -13.42 1.81 -8.04
N ILE A 197 -13.03 3.06 -7.89
CA ILE A 197 -13.85 4.10 -7.28
C ILE A 197 -13.92 5.31 -8.20
N ASN A 198 -14.94 6.14 -8.04
CA ASN A 198 -15.09 7.33 -8.89
C ASN A 198 -13.92 8.30 -8.67
N GLY A 199 -13.35 8.80 -9.77
CA GLY A 199 -12.47 9.96 -9.83
C GLY A 199 -13.07 11.05 -10.74
N PRO A 200 -12.47 12.25 -10.75
CA PRO A 200 -12.98 13.40 -11.52
C PRO A 200 -12.86 13.19 -13.04
N GLU A 201 -11.89 12.39 -13.48
CA GLU A 201 -11.56 12.15 -14.90
C GLU A 201 -11.86 10.71 -15.34
N GLY A 202 -12.56 9.95 -14.49
CA GLY A 202 -12.89 8.55 -14.72
C GLY A 202 -12.67 7.67 -13.48
N PRO A 203 -12.94 6.36 -13.58
CA PRO A 203 -12.71 5.42 -12.49
C PRO A 203 -11.21 5.34 -12.12
N VAL A 204 -10.92 5.34 -10.82
CA VAL A 204 -9.58 5.16 -10.26
C VAL A 204 -9.40 3.70 -9.84
N PRO A 205 -8.37 2.99 -10.32
CA PRO A 205 -8.11 1.61 -9.95
C PRO A 205 -7.70 1.48 -8.48
N VAL A 206 -8.31 0.50 -7.81
CA VAL A 206 -8.07 0.10 -6.42
C VAL A 206 -7.64 -1.36 -6.41
N ILE A 207 -6.35 -1.59 -6.14
CA ILE A 207 -5.69 -2.88 -6.31
C ILE A 207 -5.38 -3.50 -4.95
N CYS A 208 -5.86 -4.72 -4.74
CA CYS A 208 -5.47 -5.56 -3.60
C CYS A 208 -4.42 -6.56 -4.03
N VAL A 209 -3.35 -6.65 -3.25
CA VAL A 209 -2.36 -7.74 -3.37
C VAL A 209 -2.74 -8.90 -2.45
N PRO A 210 -2.56 -10.17 -2.88
CA PRO A 210 -2.57 -11.33 -1.99
C PRO A 210 -1.51 -11.22 -0.89
N SER A 211 -1.67 -11.98 0.20
CA SER A 211 -0.63 -12.00 1.23
C SER A 211 0.61 -12.75 0.73
N ALA A 212 1.79 -12.15 0.92
CA ALA A 212 3.08 -12.78 0.64
C ALA A 212 3.38 -14.01 1.51
N SER A 213 2.61 -14.22 2.59
CA SER A 213 2.74 -15.36 3.49
C SER A 213 1.71 -16.48 3.24
N ASN A 214 0.79 -16.33 2.27
CA ASN A 214 -0.18 -17.37 1.97
C ASN A 214 0.50 -18.62 1.37
N GLY A 215 0.33 -19.76 2.03
CA GLY A 215 0.73 -21.05 1.47
C GLY A 215 -0.18 -21.50 0.32
N LEU A 216 0.34 -22.43 -0.51
CA LEU A 216 -0.36 -23.00 -1.66
C LEU A 216 -1.66 -23.74 -1.31
N SER A 217 -1.77 -24.27 -0.09
CA SER A 217 -2.93 -25.03 0.37
C SER A 217 -4.00 -24.17 1.06
N SER A 218 -3.85 -22.84 1.05
CA SER A 218 -4.84 -21.95 1.64
C SER A 218 -6.06 -21.80 0.73
N HIS A 219 -7.24 -21.50 1.28
CA HIS A 219 -8.42 -21.12 0.47
C HIS A 219 -8.26 -19.77 -0.27
N LYS A 220 -7.10 -19.12 -0.11
CA LYS A 220 -6.76 -17.83 -0.69
C LYS A 220 -5.69 -18.03 -1.76
N PRO A 221 -5.51 -17.07 -2.68
CA PRO A 221 -4.43 -17.16 -3.66
C PRO A 221 -3.08 -17.35 -2.94
N PRO A 222 -2.17 -18.16 -3.51
CA PRO A 222 -0.83 -18.31 -2.96
C PRO A 222 -0.06 -16.99 -2.89
N ALA A 223 1.07 -17.01 -2.21
CA ALA A 223 1.99 -15.88 -2.08
C ALA A 223 2.31 -15.22 -3.44
N ARG A 224 1.99 -13.93 -3.55
CA ARG A 224 2.13 -13.10 -4.76
C ARG A 224 2.48 -11.67 -4.39
N TYR A 225 3.03 -10.94 -5.36
CA TYR A 225 3.14 -9.48 -5.37
C TYR A 225 2.74 -8.94 -6.74
N ASN A 226 2.53 -7.63 -6.82
CA ASN A 226 2.29 -6.94 -8.09
C ASN A 226 3.48 -6.04 -8.42
N LEU A 227 3.93 -6.06 -9.66
CA LEU A 227 4.90 -5.13 -10.22
C LEU A 227 4.16 -4.13 -11.10
N PHE A 228 4.43 -2.83 -10.93
CA PHE A 228 3.80 -1.77 -11.70
C PHE A 228 4.86 -1.04 -12.52
N THR A 229 4.69 -1.03 -13.83
CA THR A 229 5.49 -0.22 -14.76
C THR A 229 4.68 1.02 -15.09
N ILE A 230 5.15 2.18 -14.64
CA ILE A 230 4.46 3.47 -14.78
C ILE A 230 5.31 4.35 -15.68
N GLU A 231 4.78 4.72 -16.85
CA GLU A 231 5.49 5.54 -17.81
C GLU A 231 4.65 6.77 -18.20
N LYS A 232 5.34 7.88 -18.41
CA LYS A 232 4.73 9.09 -18.94
C LYS A 232 4.68 8.99 -20.46
N ASP A 233 3.48 8.88 -21.02
CA ASP A 233 3.26 8.82 -22.47
C ASP A 233 2.72 10.16 -22.98
N GLY A 234 3.64 11.02 -23.43
CA GLY A 234 3.33 12.38 -23.88
C GLY A 234 2.75 13.24 -22.76
N SER A 235 1.48 13.61 -22.88
CA SER A 235 0.76 14.33 -21.82
C SER A 235 0.23 13.38 -20.74
N GLY A 236 -0.01 12.10 -21.05
CA GLY A 236 -0.69 11.14 -20.19
C GLY A 236 0.23 10.15 -19.48
N TRP A 237 -0.37 9.09 -18.95
CA TRP A 237 0.27 8.04 -18.20
C TRP A 237 -0.18 6.66 -18.69
N SER A 238 0.78 5.74 -18.82
CA SER A 238 0.51 4.30 -18.95
C SER A 238 0.86 3.62 -17.63
N CYS A 239 0.14 2.56 -17.28
CA CYS A 239 0.40 1.77 -16.09
C CYS A 239 0.12 0.30 -16.37
N ILE A 240 1.19 -0.49 -16.47
CA ILE A 240 1.10 -1.94 -16.62
C ILE A 240 1.28 -2.58 -15.25
N MET A 241 0.36 -3.46 -14.87
CA MET A 241 0.46 -4.27 -13.67
C MET A 241 0.73 -5.73 -14.05
N GLU A 242 1.83 -6.27 -13.54
CA GLU A 242 2.14 -7.71 -13.59
C GLU A 242 1.86 -8.35 -12.23
N GLU A 243 1.15 -9.47 -12.22
CA GLU A 243 1.04 -10.36 -11.06
C GLU A 243 2.18 -11.38 -11.10
N ARG A 244 2.96 -11.46 -10.03
CA ARG A 244 4.06 -12.42 -9.90
C ARG A 244 3.95 -13.18 -8.60
N GLY A 245 4.28 -14.47 -8.61
CA GLY A 245 4.18 -15.29 -7.40
C GLY A 245 4.11 -16.77 -7.68
N PHE A 246 3.54 -17.48 -6.72
CA PHE A 246 3.32 -18.91 -6.82
C PHE A 246 1.94 -19.23 -7.41
N THR A 247 1.92 -20.24 -8.28
CA THR A 247 0.71 -20.95 -8.73
C THR A 247 0.73 -22.39 -8.22
N THR A 248 1.92 -23.01 -8.22
CA THR A 248 2.19 -24.37 -7.73
C THR A 248 3.50 -24.41 -6.90
N ALA A 249 3.78 -25.53 -6.23
CA ALA A 249 4.97 -25.67 -5.38
C ALA A 249 6.28 -25.79 -6.15
N ASN A 250 6.20 -26.31 -7.38
CA ASN A 250 7.39 -26.73 -8.13
C ASN A 250 7.92 -25.66 -9.08
N GLU A 251 7.13 -24.64 -9.39
CA GLU A 251 7.47 -23.63 -10.41
C GLU A 251 8.23 -22.42 -9.85
N GLY A 252 8.32 -22.28 -8.52
CA GLY A 252 8.89 -21.08 -7.92
C GLY A 252 8.07 -19.81 -8.24
N VAL A 253 8.67 -18.65 -8.02
CA VAL A 253 8.06 -17.36 -8.35
C VAL A 253 8.19 -17.11 -9.85
N HIS A 254 7.09 -16.77 -10.51
CA HIS A 254 7.07 -16.44 -11.93
C HIS A 254 5.96 -15.44 -12.26
N HIS A 255 5.98 -14.91 -13.48
CA HIS A 255 4.90 -14.09 -14.02
C HIS A 255 3.61 -14.91 -14.19
N ILE A 256 2.52 -14.42 -13.61
CA ILE A 256 1.21 -15.07 -13.62
C ILE A 256 0.28 -14.42 -14.64
N ALA A 257 0.20 -13.08 -14.63
CA ALA A 257 -0.70 -12.32 -15.51
C ALA A 257 -0.22 -10.88 -15.67
N GLN A 258 -0.56 -10.26 -16.80
CA GLN A 258 -0.31 -8.85 -17.08
C GLN A 258 -1.64 -8.13 -17.37
N HIS A 259 -1.74 -6.89 -16.90
CA HIS A 259 -2.92 -6.06 -17.03
C HIS A 259 -2.54 -4.63 -17.35
N ASP A 260 -3.10 -4.09 -18.43
CA ASP A 260 -3.05 -2.66 -18.72
C ASP A 260 -4.12 -1.96 -17.86
N LEU A 261 -3.68 -1.11 -16.93
CA LEU A 261 -4.56 -0.37 -16.05
C LEU A 261 -4.97 0.93 -16.74
N SER A 262 -6.27 1.08 -16.98
CA SER A 262 -6.81 2.34 -17.49
C SER A 262 -6.64 3.43 -16.42
N ILE A 263 -5.72 4.36 -16.65
CA ILE A 263 -5.48 5.51 -15.78
C ILE A 263 -6.37 6.67 -16.25
N PRO A 264 -7.25 7.21 -15.39
CA PRO A 264 -8.10 8.33 -15.77
C PRO A 264 -7.24 9.58 -16.03
N GLY A 265 -7.66 10.38 -17.01
CA GLY A 265 -7.05 11.68 -17.25
C GLY A 265 -5.87 11.71 -18.22
N LEU A 266 -5.92 11.01 -19.37
CA LEU A 266 -5.56 11.56 -20.70
C LEU A 266 -5.71 10.58 -21.88
N ARG A 267 -6.83 10.70 -22.62
CA ARG A 267 -6.80 10.62 -24.09
C ARG A 267 -7.02 12.02 -24.63
N GLN A 268 -6.00 12.61 -25.23
CA GLN A 268 -6.16 13.50 -26.38
C GLN A 268 -4.80 13.70 -27.06
N ALA A 269 -4.56 12.89 -28.09
CA ALA A 269 -3.89 13.32 -29.30
C ALA A 269 -4.78 12.88 -30.47
N ALA A 270 -4.90 13.76 -31.46
CA ALA A 270 -5.94 13.85 -32.49
C ALA A 270 -6.27 12.55 -33.25
#